data_AF-A0A022RLA4-F1
#
_entry.id   AF-A0A022RLA4-F1
#
_cell.length_a   1.000
_cell.length_b   1.000
_cell.length_c   1.000
_cell.angle_alpha   90.00
_cell.angle_beta   90.00
_cell.angle_gamma   90.00
#
_symmetry.space_group_name_H-M   'P 1'
#
loop_
_entity.id
_entity.type
_entity.pdbx_description
1 polymer ?
#
loop_
_entity_poly.entity_id
_entity_poly.type
_entity_poly.pdbx_seq_one_letter_code
_entity_poly.pdbx_strand_id
1 'polypeptide(L)'
;MDVFESKIWNKYGQRFCDKADRIQYLDWDSGKTHIYYCHVCQDGGYYFKGPILNNTRTHLQRSLGDDNILIVKFLEDGAALTGNIVKEGIHVGLRRYQFFVFKDERIKVKKKQMEKEKKAIYSAVKCYFVRIDSISPYEEDYVLSRKTISEARRLFMHIHTLSTIEKYMARFALILSKTIKLDLNFAAVTIERIEDIPFQDENGSIVYDEDGKPILHTDGTGYISEDLAKKCPKDFTTAKYITNNNFEPLLMQCRLFHDGVAVKGTLLINKKLKPGTIQVRPSMIKVDKDPTLPNNETFNSLEIVAISHRPGRNNLSKYLISLLSYGGVPRQFFLDLLTNALDETRHVFSNKRAALRGNVQQKYSILMNNPLEFFYGGN
;
A
#
# COMPACT_ATOMS: atom_id res chain seq x y z
N MET A 1 12.70 27.98 17.95
CA MET A 1 13.46 27.19 16.96
C MET A 1 13.97 28.05 15.80
N ASP A 2 13.18 29.02 15.33
CA ASP A 2 13.45 29.81 14.11
C ASP A 2 14.82 30.49 14.04
N VAL A 3 15.33 31.03 15.16
CA VAL A 3 16.65 31.67 15.20
C VAL A 3 17.79 30.66 15.05
N PHE A 4 17.64 29.46 15.62
CA PHE A 4 18.61 28.38 15.50
C PHE A 4 18.61 27.80 14.08
N GLU A 5 17.44 27.48 13.54
CA GLU A 5 17.32 26.98 12.17
C GLU A 5 17.83 27.99 11.14
N SER A 6 17.53 29.27 11.33
CA SER A 6 18.04 30.33 10.45
C SER A 6 19.56 30.46 10.54
N LYS A 7 20.14 30.35 11.73
CA LYS A 7 21.61 30.34 11.91
C LYS A 7 22.26 29.12 11.24
N ILE A 8 21.71 27.93 11.43
CA ILE A 8 22.23 26.69 10.80
C ILE A 8 22.09 26.76 9.27
N TRP A 9 20.96 27.25 8.77
CA TRP A 9 20.76 27.42 7.33
C TRP A 9 21.76 28.40 6.72
N ASN A 10 21.88 29.60 7.29
CA ASN A 10 22.78 30.63 6.76
C ASN A 10 24.24 30.18 6.85
N LYS A 11 24.61 29.44 7.91
CA LYS A 11 26.00 29.02 8.12
C LYS A 11 26.37 27.78 7.30
N TYR A 12 25.45 26.84 7.13
CA TYR A 12 25.74 25.53 6.53
C TYR A 12 24.78 25.16 5.39
N GLY A 13 23.47 25.31 5.59
CA GLY A 13 22.45 24.76 4.68
C GLY A 13 22.40 25.39 3.28
N GLN A 14 22.58 26.71 3.18
CA GLN A 14 22.48 27.46 1.91
C GLN A 14 23.52 27.04 0.84
N ARG A 15 24.58 26.31 1.24
CA ARG A 15 25.61 25.81 0.33
C ARG A 15 25.22 24.50 -0.37
N PHE A 16 24.24 23.76 0.18
CA PHE A 16 23.92 22.40 -0.24
C PHE A 16 22.49 22.23 -0.77
N CYS A 17 21.63 23.23 -0.57
CA CYS A 17 20.23 23.17 -0.97
C CYS A 17 19.75 24.58 -1.33
N ASP A 18 18.94 24.70 -2.39
CA ASP A 18 18.33 25.97 -2.75
C ASP A 18 17.21 26.35 -1.78
N LYS A 19 17.03 27.66 -1.55
CA LYS A 19 15.98 28.16 -0.65
C LYS A 19 14.57 27.72 -1.08
N ALA A 20 14.34 27.47 -2.37
CA ALA A 20 13.07 26.97 -2.89
C ALA A 20 12.81 25.49 -2.56
N ASP A 21 13.87 24.70 -2.39
CA ASP A 21 13.80 23.30 -1.97
C ASP A 21 13.83 23.15 -0.44
N ARG A 22 14.19 24.21 0.28
CA ARG A 22 14.16 24.28 1.74
C ARG A 22 12.72 24.32 2.24
N ILE A 23 12.32 23.28 2.95
CA ILE A 23 11.06 23.25 3.68
C ILE A 23 11.26 24.00 5.01
N GLN A 24 10.58 25.14 5.19
CA GLN A 24 10.77 26.05 6.33
C GLN A 24 9.87 25.76 7.53
N TYR A 25 8.83 24.93 7.34
CA TYR A 25 7.89 24.58 8.41
C TYR A 25 7.53 23.10 8.25
N LEU A 26 8.25 22.24 8.97
CA LEU A 26 7.72 20.92 9.28
C LEU A 26 7.01 21.01 10.62
N ASP A 27 5.71 20.74 10.61
CA ASP A 27 4.96 20.42 11.81
C ASP A 27 5.42 19.04 12.31
N TRP A 28 6.56 19.04 13.00
CA TRP A 28 7.24 17.85 13.53
C TRP A 28 6.33 17.03 14.45
N ASP A 29 5.45 17.70 15.18
CA ASP A 29 4.51 17.09 16.13
C ASP A 29 3.12 16.86 15.52
N SER A 30 2.97 16.93 14.19
CA SER A 30 1.71 16.72 13.48
C SER A 30 1.10 15.31 13.64
N GLY A 31 1.81 14.37 14.28
CA GLY A 31 1.48 12.95 14.32
C GLY A 31 1.57 12.25 12.95
N LYS A 32 1.99 12.96 11.90
CA LYS A 32 2.16 12.40 10.55
C LYS A 32 3.41 11.53 10.49
N THR A 33 3.39 10.61 9.53
CA THR A 33 4.54 9.75 9.25
C THR A 33 5.65 10.56 8.59
N HIS A 34 6.85 10.49 9.16
CA HIS A 34 8.05 11.10 8.60
C HIS A 34 8.70 10.13 7.61
N ILE A 35 9.02 10.62 6.41
CA ILE A 35 9.68 9.83 5.37
C ILE A 35 11.02 10.44 5.02
N TYR A 36 12.09 9.68 5.24
CA TYR A 36 13.46 10.05 4.93
C TYR A 36 13.92 9.35 3.66
N TYR A 37 14.44 10.12 2.71
CA TYR A 37 15.01 9.60 1.47
C TYR A 37 16.52 9.77 1.46
N CYS A 38 17.20 8.78 0.90
CA CYS A 38 18.59 8.86 0.49
C CYS A 38 18.68 8.57 -1.01
N HIS A 39 19.36 9.45 -1.73
CA HIS A 39 19.56 9.34 -3.17
C HIS A 39 21.02 9.03 -3.42
N VAL A 40 21.28 7.86 -3.98
CA VAL A 40 22.62 7.38 -4.30
C VAL A 40 22.98 7.79 -5.72
N CYS A 41 24.14 8.45 -5.86
CA CYS A 41 24.71 8.90 -7.13
C CYS A 41 25.60 7.81 -7.75
N GLN A 42 25.99 7.98 -9.01
CA GLN A 42 26.72 6.97 -9.77
C GLN A 42 28.16 6.76 -9.26
N ASP A 43 28.72 7.79 -8.65
CA ASP A 43 30.04 7.80 -8.00
C ASP A 43 30.02 7.23 -6.57
N GLY A 44 28.84 6.92 -6.04
CA GLY A 44 28.66 6.37 -4.69
C GLY A 44 28.46 7.41 -3.61
N GLY A 45 28.59 8.69 -3.97
CA GLY A 45 28.10 9.78 -3.15
C GLY A 45 26.59 9.67 -2.96
N TYR A 46 26.09 10.19 -1.85
CA TYR A 46 24.66 10.24 -1.60
C TYR A 46 24.26 11.52 -0.89
N TYR A 47 23.02 11.94 -1.14
CA TYR A 47 22.41 13.07 -0.47
C TYR A 47 21.04 12.70 0.08
N PHE A 48 20.59 13.45 1.08
CA PHE A 48 19.36 13.17 1.80
C PHE A 48 18.26 14.15 1.42
N LYS A 49 17.01 13.66 1.42
CA LYS A 49 15.81 14.47 1.21
C LYS A 49 14.74 14.11 2.23
N GLY A 50 14.18 15.12 2.87
CA GLY A 50 13.14 14.96 3.88
C GLY A 50 13.51 15.60 5.22
N PRO A 51 12.67 15.43 6.25
CA PRO A 51 11.53 14.52 6.26
C PRO A 51 10.38 14.99 5.35
N ILE A 52 9.72 14.06 4.67
CA ILE A 52 8.46 14.32 3.96
C ILE A 52 7.32 13.74 4.79
N LEU A 53 6.33 14.58 5.12
CA LEU A 53 5.18 14.15 5.90
C LEU A 53 4.17 13.38 5.04
N ASN A 54 3.66 12.28 5.58
CA ASN A 54 2.63 11.46 4.94
C ASN A 54 1.57 11.04 5.96
N ASN A 55 0.32 10.91 5.52
CA ASN A 55 -0.81 10.57 6.40
C ASN A 55 -0.94 9.05 6.63
N THR A 56 -0.24 8.23 5.82
CA THR A 56 -0.30 6.77 5.92
C THR A 56 1.04 6.20 6.34
N ARG A 57 1.01 5.26 7.28
CA ARG A 57 2.19 4.54 7.78
C ARG A 57 2.18 3.09 7.31
N THR A 58 3.36 2.50 7.22
CA THR A 58 3.55 1.07 6.94
C THR A 58 3.75 0.28 8.23
N HIS A 59 3.60 -1.06 8.18
CA HIS A 59 3.87 -1.91 9.35
C HIS A 59 5.34 -1.79 9.77
N LEU A 60 6.26 -1.74 8.80
CA LEU A 60 7.68 -1.48 9.04
C LEU A 60 7.91 -0.22 9.89
N GLN A 61 7.28 0.88 9.50
CA GLN A 61 7.37 2.16 10.21
C GLN A 61 6.74 2.11 11.60
N ARG A 62 5.56 1.50 11.75
CA ARG A 62 4.92 1.35 13.06
C ARG A 62 5.75 0.52 14.03
N SER A 63 6.41 -0.52 13.55
CA SER A 63 7.22 -1.41 14.38
C SER A 63 8.57 -0.80 14.79
N LEU A 64 9.23 -0.06 13.89
CA LEU A 64 10.61 0.39 14.13
C LEU A 64 10.74 1.87 14.50
N GLY A 65 9.73 2.70 14.23
CA GLY A 65 9.88 4.16 14.26
C GLY A 65 10.31 4.72 12.90
N ASP A 66 9.87 5.93 12.61
CA ASP A 66 10.06 6.55 11.29
C ASP A 66 11.52 6.95 11.03
N ASP A 67 12.23 7.37 12.07
CA ASP A 67 13.64 7.76 12.06
C ASP A 67 14.59 6.57 11.89
N ASN A 68 14.12 5.36 12.16
CA ASN A 68 14.90 4.12 11.99
C ASN A 68 14.76 3.53 10.57
N ILE A 69 14.15 4.26 9.63
CA ILE A 69 13.94 3.81 8.26
C ILE A 69 14.40 4.86 7.26
N LEU A 70 15.21 4.42 6.29
CA LEU A 70 15.71 5.23 5.20
C LEU A 70 15.27 4.63 3.86
N ILE A 71 14.56 5.41 3.04
CA ILE A 71 14.16 4.98 1.69
C ILE A 71 15.25 5.38 0.71
N VAL A 72 15.95 4.39 0.19
CA VAL A 72 17.08 4.56 -0.72
C VAL A 72 16.64 4.40 -2.17
N LYS A 73 17.03 5.36 -3.01
CA LYS A 73 16.84 5.32 -4.46
C LYS A 73 18.19 5.29 -5.16
N PHE A 74 18.33 4.33 -6.06
CA PHE A 74 19.51 4.14 -6.90
C PHE A 74 19.25 4.67 -8.31
N LEU A 75 20.30 5.09 -9.02
CA LEU A 75 20.25 5.38 -10.45
C LEU A 75 20.09 4.07 -11.26
N GLU A 76 19.48 4.13 -12.45
CA GLU A 76 19.16 2.92 -13.23
C GLU A 76 20.40 2.11 -13.66
N ASP A 77 21.56 2.75 -13.83
CA ASP A 77 22.79 2.11 -14.37
C ASP A 77 23.83 1.72 -13.28
N GLY A 78 23.49 1.81 -11.99
CA GLY A 78 24.43 1.70 -10.86
C GLY A 78 24.68 0.31 -10.26
N ALA A 79 24.57 -0.77 -11.03
CA ALA A 79 24.51 -2.15 -10.50
C ALA A 79 25.69 -2.57 -9.59
N ALA A 80 26.93 -2.23 -9.95
CA ALA A 80 28.11 -2.62 -9.18
C ALA A 80 28.18 -1.93 -7.81
N LEU A 81 27.88 -0.63 -7.76
CA LEU A 81 27.95 0.18 -6.54
C LEU A 81 26.78 -0.07 -5.58
N THR A 82 25.66 -0.51 -6.15
CA THR A 82 24.50 -0.99 -5.38
C THR A 82 24.88 -2.15 -4.48
N GLY A 83 25.75 -3.07 -4.93
CA GLY A 83 26.21 -4.21 -4.14
C GLY A 83 26.96 -3.81 -2.86
N ASN A 84 27.91 -2.87 -2.97
CA ASN A 84 28.71 -2.41 -1.84
C ASN A 84 27.84 -1.69 -0.81
N ILE A 85 26.96 -0.79 -1.24
CA ILE A 85 26.06 -0.03 -0.35
C ILE A 85 25.06 -0.96 0.34
N VAL A 86 24.55 -1.99 -0.35
CA VAL A 86 23.65 -2.99 0.26
C VAL A 86 24.37 -3.79 1.34
N LYS A 87 25.65 -4.12 1.13
CA LYS A 87 26.47 -4.90 2.08
C LYS A 87 26.92 -4.06 3.27
N GLU A 88 27.50 -2.89 3.01
CA GLU A 88 28.11 -2.01 4.01
C GLU A 88 27.09 -1.12 4.72
N GLY A 89 25.97 -0.80 4.09
CA GLY A 89 24.98 0.12 4.61
C GLY A 89 25.37 1.59 4.45
N ILE A 90 24.50 2.48 4.92
CA ILE A 90 24.60 3.93 4.80
C ILE A 90 24.69 4.51 6.21
N HIS A 91 25.67 5.37 6.45
CA HIS A 91 25.81 6.07 7.72
C HIS A 91 25.08 7.41 7.66
N VAL A 92 24.28 7.70 8.68
CA VAL A 92 23.62 8.98 8.88
C VAL A 92 23.93 9.44 10.30
N GLY A 93 24.88 10.36 10.44
CA GLY A 93 25.48 10.67 11.73
C GLY A 93 26.14 9.43 12.32
N LEU A 94 25.76 9.06 13.54
CA LEU A 94 26.29 7.88 14.26
C LEU A 94 25.57 6.57 13.91
N ARG A 95 24.44 6.65 13.19
CA ARG A 95 23.54 5.52 12.93
C ARG A 95 23.89 4.85 11.60
N ARG A 96 23.92 3.52 11.59
CA ARG A 96 24.14 2.71 10.38
C ARG A 96 22.83 2.06 9.93
N TYR A 97 22.45 2.35 8.69
CA TYR A 97 21.26 1.82 8.05
C TYR A 97 21.67 0.75 7.04
N GLN A 98 21.06 -0.43 7.10
CA GLN A 98 21.39 -1.55 6.19
C GLN A 98 20.16 -2.00 5.42
N PHE A 99 20.39 -2.53 4.21
CA PHE A 99 19.33 -2.95 3.32
C PHE A 99 18.40 -3.99 3.96
N PHE A 100 17.10 -3.73 3.90
CA PHE A 100 16.09 -4.55 4.54
C PHE A 100 15.13 -5.21 3.55
N VAL A 101 14.55 -4.43 2.63
CA VAL A 101 13.55 -4.92 1.66
C VAL A 101 13.43 -3.94 0.49
N PHE A 102 12.98 -4.39 -0.68
CA PHE A 102 12.68 -3.50 -1.80
C PHE A 102 11.24 -3.64 -2.27
N LYS A 103 10.78 -2.63 -3.02
CA LYS A 103 9.49 -2.64 -3.70
C LYS A 103 9.62 -2.00 -5.07
N ASP A 104 9.25 -2.76 -6.10
CA ASP A 104 9.18 -2.25 -7.47
C ASP A 104 7.90 -1.43 -7.66
N GLU A 105 8.04 -0.15 -8.05
CA GLU A 105 6.90 0.72 -8.34
C GLU A 105 6.48 0.71 -9.82
N ARG A 106 7.20 0.02 -10.73
CA ARG A 106 6.86 -0.08 -12.17
C ARG A 106 5.45 -0.65 -12.40
N ILE A 107 4.96 -1.50 -11.50
CA ILE A 107 3.61 -2.09 -11.56
C ILE A 107 2.51 -1.01 -11.48
N LYS A 108 2.75 0.15 -10.84
CA LYS A 108 1.79 1.26 -10.78
C LYS A 108 1.85 2.18 -11.99
N VAL A 109 2.99 2.20 -12.69
CA VAL A 109 3.26 3.10 -13.81
C VAL A 109 2.41 2.73 -15.04
N LYS A 110 2.13 1.43 -15.27
CA LYS A 110 1.23 0.96 -16.34
C LYS A 110 -0.21 1.49 -16.26
N LYS A 111 -0.63 2.12 -15.16
CA LYS A 111 -1.97 2.72 -15.00
C LYS A 111 -1.99 4.24 -15.08
N LYS A 112 -0.84 4.92 -15.24
CA LYS A 112 -0.75 6.39 -15.17
C LYS A 112 0.37 7.00 -16.02
N GLN A 113 0.63 6.46 -17.21
CA GLN A 113 1.59 7.03 -18.15
C GLN A 113 1.17 6.77 -19.61
N MET A 114 0.24 7.58 -20.09
CA MET A 114 0.52 8.38 -21.28
C MET A 114 0.71 9.80 -20.73
N GLU A 115 1.72 10.55 -21.20
CA GLU A 115 2.03 11.97 -20.92
C GLU A 115 3.22 12.37 -20.01
N LYS A 116 4.04 11.47 -19.46
CA LYS A 116 5.38 11.90 -18.95
C LYS A 116 6.48 10.90 -19.26
N GLU A 117 6.70 10.65 -20.54
CA GLU A 117 7.99 10.16 -21.03
C GLU A 117 8.91 11.36 -21.21
N LYS A 118 9.63 11.71 -20.13
CA LYS A 118 10.90 12.45 -20.10
C LYS A 118 11.32 12.65 -18.64
N LYS A 119 12.47 12.09 -18.25
CA LYS A 119 13.19 12.18 -16.93
C LYS A 119 12.74 11.25 -15.78
N ALA A 120 13.11 9.98 -15.82
CA ALA A 120 13.38 9.26 -14.56
C ALA A 120 14.88 8.91 -14.53
N ILE A 121 15.67 9.74 -13.83
CA ILE A 121 17.11 9.52 -13.61
C ILE A 121 17.35 8.38 -12.59
N TYR A 122 16.36 8.12 -11.72
CA TYR A 122 16.42 7.10 -10.67
C TYR A 122 15.56 5.88 -11.01
N SER A 123 16.02 4.71 -10.58
CA SER A 123 15.29 3.45 -10.65
C SER A 123 13.91 3.55 -10.00
N ALA A 124 12.94 2.91 -10.65
CA ALA A 124 11.58 2.77 -10.14
C ALA A 124 11.47 1.83 -8.93
N VAL A 125 12.56 1.17 -8.53
CA VAL A 125 12.64 0.35 -7.33
C VAL A 125 12.97 1.22 -6.12
N LYS A 126 12.13 1.14 -5.08
CA LYS A 126 12.43 1.73 -3.77
C LYS A 126 13.04 0.68 -2.85
N CYS A 127 14.25 0.93 -2.37
CA CYS A 127 14.87 0.11 -1.35
C CYS A 127 14.64 0.73 0.03
N TYR A 128 14.40 -0.10 1.03
CA TYR A 128 14.18 0.30 2.41
C TYR A 128 15.36 -0.22 3.22
N PHE A 129 16.05 0.70 3.87
CA PHE A 129 17.14 0.42 4.78
C PHE A 129 16.66 0.70 6.20
N VAL A 130 17.06 -0.13 7.15
CA VAL A 130 16.69 0.01 8.57
C VAL A 130 17.93 0.27 9.40
N ARG A 131 17.80 1.08 10.44
CA ARG A 131 18.86 1.23 11.44
C ARG A 131 19.09 -0.10 12.12
N ILE A 132 20.33 -0.60 12.01
CA ILE A 132 20.72 -1.89 12.58
C ILE A 132 21.84 -1.74 13.61
N ASP A 133 22.67 -0.71 13.47
CA ASP A 133 23.85 -0.48 14.31
C ASP A 133 24.07 1.01 14.58
N SER A 134 24.91 1.30 15.58
CA SER A 134 25.39 2.64 15.91
C SER A 134 26.86 2.62 16.32
N ILE A 135 27.59 3.64 15.90
CA ILE A 135 28.99 3.84 16.31
C ILE A 135 29.08 4.36 17.75
N SER A 136 28.00 4.92 18.30
CA SER A 136 27.98 5.48 19.65
C SER A 136 27.92 4.36 20.71
N PRO A 137 28.90 4.26 21.63
CA PRO A 137 28.86 3.28 22.71
C PRO A 137 27.85 3.65 23.83
N TYR A 138 27.26 4.85 23.75
CA TYR A 138 26.36 5.40 24.78
C TYR A 138 24.91 5.56 24.31
N GLU A 139 24.55 5.05 23.13
CA GLU A 139 23.16 5.12 22.66
C GLU A 139 22.27 4.08 23.36
N GLU A 140 21.06 4.50 23.72
CA GLU A 140 20.02 3.64 24.27
C GLU A 140 19.68 2.47 23.31
N ASP A 141 19.28 1.34 23.89
CA ASP A 141 18.85 0.17 23.13
C ASP A 141 17.61 0.54 22.26
N TYR A 142 17.78 0.50 20.95
CA TYR A 142 16.70 0.64 19.97
C TYR A 142 16.18 -0.74 19.55
N VAL A 143 15.01 -0.76 18.89
CA VAL A 143 14.23 -1.98 18.59
C VAL A 143 15.04 -3.11 17.93
N LEU A 144 15.99 -2.78 17.05
CA LEU A 144 16.83 -3.74 16.34
C LEU A 144 18.27 -3.83 16.87
N SER A 145 18.55 -3.26 18.03
CA SER A 145 19.87 -3.32 18.69
C SER A 145 20.34 -4.78 18.79
N ARG A 146 21.59 -5.03 18.38
CA ARG A 146 22.27 -6.35 18.41
C ARG A 146 21.60 -7.46 17.61
N LYS A 147 20.68 -7.13 16.70
CA LYS A 147 20.06 -8.12 15.80
C LYS A 147 20.78 -8.12 14.46
N THR A 148 20.98 -9.29 13.89
CA THR A 148 21.30 -9.44 12.48
C THR A 148 20.08 -9.04 11.62
N ILE A 149 20.30 -8.69 10.35
CA ILE A 149 19.19 -8.43 9.41
C ILE A 149 18.26 -9.64 9.31
N SER A 150 18.79 -10.85 9.36
CA SER A 150 17.98 -12.07 9.31
C SER A 150 17.05 -12.20 10.52
N GLU A 151 17.53 -11.90 11.73
CA GLU A 151 16.71 -11.90 12.95
C GLU A 151 15.71 -10.76 12.93
N ALA A 152 16.11 -9.56 12.50
CA ALA A 152 15.23 -8.41 12.37
C ALA A 152 14.05 -8.67 11.42
N ARG A 153 14.29 -9.35 10.28
CA ARG A 153 13.21 -9.75 9.37
C ARG A 153 12.28 -10.80 9.99
N ARG A 154 12.82 -11.72 10.81
CA ARG A 154 12.04 -12.76 11.53
C ARG A 154 11.06 -12.18 12.55
N LEU A 155 11.32 -10.98 13.08
CA LEU A 155 10.36 -10.29 13.96
C LEU A 155 9.05 -9.96 13.26
N PHE A 156 9.05 -9.75 11.94
CA PHE A 156 7.82 -9.41 11.20
C PHE A 156 7.05 -10.66 10.74
N MET A 157 7.78 -11.68 10.30
CA MET A 157 7.25 -12.98 9.88
C MET A 157 8.41 -13.97 9.75
N HIS A 158 8.15 -15.27 9.82
CA HIS A 158 9.13 -16.34 9.66
C HIS A 158 9.51 -16.53 8.17
N ILE A 159 9.96 -15.44 7.55
CA ILE A 159 10.18 -15.30 6.11
C ILE A 159 11.22 -16.28 5.56
N HIS A 160 12.12 -16.78 6.42
CA HIS A 160 13.14 -17.76 6.08
C HIS A 160 12.57 -19.15 5.73
N THR A 161 11.30 -19.41 6.04
CA THR A 161 10.60 -20.64 5.64
C THR A 161 10.35 -20.73 4.12
N LEU A 162 10.51 -19.62 3.39
CA LEU A 162 10.30 -19.58 1.95
C LEU A 162 11.52 -20.07 1.18
N SER A 163 11.30 -20.96 0.23
CA SER A 163 12.36 -21.65 -0.53
C SER A 163 13.03 -20.86 -1.65
N THR A 164 12.50 -19.68 -2.01
CA THR A 164 13.00 -18.89 -3.16
C THR A 164 13.09 -17.41 -2.80
N ILE A 165 14.11 -16.72 -3.33
CA ILE A 165 14.35 -15.29 -3.07
C ILE A 165 13.21 -14.44 -3.63
N GLU A 166 12.61 -14.84 -4.74
CA GLU A 166 11.49 -14.16 -5.38
C GLU A 166 10.27 -14.16 -4.45
N LYS A 167 9.89 -15.34 -3.92
CA LYS A 167 8.80 -15.44 -2.94
C LYS A 167 9.18 -14.67 -1.67
N TYR A 168 10.40 -14.83 -1.18
CA TYR A 168 10.92 -14.13 0.00
C TYR A 168 10.69 -12.62 -0.10
N MET A 169 11.21 -11.97 -1.13
CA MET A 169 11.10 -10.51 -1.27
C MET A 169 9.66 -10.07 -1.54
N ALA A 170 8.91 -10.80 -2.36
CA ALA A 170 7.52 -10.49 -2.66
C ALA A 170 6.61 -10.57 -1.42
N ARG A 171 6.82 -11.57 -0.54
CA ARG A 171 6.06 -11.72 0.71
C ARG A 171 6.53 -10.74 1.77
N PHE A 172 7.84 -10.52 1.88
CA PHE A 172 8.37 -9.59 2.87
C PHE A 172 7.93 -8.15 2.60
N ALA A 173 7.79 -7.75 1.32
CA ALA A 173 7.26 -6.44 0.93
C ALA A 173 5.82 -6.16 1.39
N LEU A 174 5.10 -7.14 1.96
CA LEU A 174 3.78 -6.93 2.57
C LEU A 174 3.83 -5.92 3.72
N ILE A 175 4.94 -5.87 4.49
CA ILE A 175 5.14 -4.92 5.59
C ILE A 175 5.19 -3.46 5.13
N LEU A 176 5.44 -3.25 3.82
CA LEU A 176 5.49 -1.94 3.15
C LEU A 176 4.12 -1.53 2.58
N SER A 177 3.05 -2.24 2.92
CA SER A 177 1.69 -1.83 2.58
C SER A 177 1.35 -0.55 3.34
N LYS A 178 0.80 0.44 2.64
CA LYS A 178 0.20 1.62 3.30
C LYS A 178 -1.12 1.16 3.90
N THR A 179 -1.20 1.15 5.22
CA THR A 179 -2.32 0.56 5.97
C THR A 179 -2.63 1.40 7.19
N ILE A 180 -3.80 1.16 7.75
CA ILE A 180 -4.22 1.61 9.07
C ILE A 180 -4.21 0.38 9.99
N LYS A 181 -3.50 0.48 11.12
CA LYS A 181 -3.44 -0.60 12.11
C LYS A 181 -4.76 -0.62 12.88
N LEU A 182 -5.37 -1.79 12.98
CA LEU A 182 -6.49 -2.01 13.90
C LEU A 182 -5.94 -2.18 15.30
N ASP A 183 -6.44 -1.39 16.25
CA ASP A 183 -5.99 -1.47 17.64
C ASP A 183 -6.60 -2.70 18.33
N LEU A 184 -5.79 -3.75 18.43
CA LEU A 184 -6.17 -5.05 18.96
C LEU A 184 -5.17 -5.50 20.03
N ASN A 185 -5.69 -6.00 21.15
CA ASN A 185 -4.92 -6.80 22.07
C ASN A 185 -4.90 -8.26 21.57
N PHE A 186 -3.80 -8.67 20.94
CA PHE A 186 -3.65 -10.03 20.40
C PHE A 186 -3.69 -11.12 21.48
N ALA A 187 -3.42 -10.81 22.76
CA ALA A 187 -3.59 -11.78 23.85
C ALA A 187 -5.06 -12.11 24.13
N ALA A 188 -5.99 -11.25 23.69
CA ALA A 188 -7.44 -11.42 23.87
C ALA A 188 -8.16 -11.78 22.55
N VAL A 189 -7.43 -11.98 21.44
CA VAL A 189 -8.00 -12.31 20.14
C VAL A 189 -7.68 -13.76 19.81
N THR A 190 -8.69 -14.50 19.37
CA THR A 190 -8.54 -15.88 18.88
C THR A 190 -8.38 -15.86 17.36
N ILE A 191 -7.27 -16.39 16.85
CA ILE A 191 -7.04 -16.58 15.42
C ILE A 191 -7.17 -18.07 15.10
N GLU A 192 -8.20 -18.42 14.34
CA GLU A 192 -8.52 -19.80 13.97
C GLU A 192 -8.17 -20.03 12.50
N ARG A 193 -7.66 -21.22 12.18
CA ARG A 193 -7.53 -21.67 10.79
C ARG A 193 -8.76 -22.47 10.41
N ILE A 194 -9.38 -22.15 9.27
CA ILE A 194 -10.51 -22.87 8.68
C ILE A 194 -10.16 -23.29 7.25
N GLU A 195 -10.69 -24.42 6.80
CA GLU A 195 -10.35 -24.99 5.47
C GLU A 195 -10.90 -24.17 4.32
N ASP A 196 -10.17 -24.03 3.22
CA ASP A 196 -10.72 -23.45 1.99
C ASP A 196 -11.87 -24.29 1.42
N ILE A 197 -12.84 -23.62 0.78
CA ILE A 197 -13.99 -24.29 0.15
C ILE A 197 -13.68 -24.47 -1.34
N PRO A 198 -13.46 -25.70 -1.82
CA PRO A 198 -13.22 -25.96 -3.24
C PRO A 198 -14.50 -25.86 -4.06
N PHE A 199 -14.36 -25.55 -5.34
CA PHE A 199 -15.42 -25.66 -6.33
C PHE A 199 -15.70 -27.13 -6.60
N GLN A 200 -16.98 -27.49 -6.62
CA GLN A 200 -17.45 -28.84 -6.94
C GLN A 200 -18.32 -28.80 -8.20
N ASP A 201 -18.14 -29.79 -9.07
CA ASP A 201 -19.03 -30.00 -10.21
C ASP A 201 -20.40 -30.57 -9.77
N GLU A 202 -21.27 -30.83 -10.75
CA GLU A 202 -22.62 -31.37 -10.51
C GLU A 202 -22.60 -32.75 -9.82
N ASN A 203 -21.48 -33.48 -9.89
CA ASN A 203 -21.28 -34.79 -9.29
C ASN A 203 -20.58 -34.71 -7.92
N GLY A 204 -20.30 -33.50 -7.41
CA GLY A 204 -19.60 -33.29 -6.14
C GLY A 204 -18.07 -33.45 -6.23
N SER A 205 -17.51 -33.60 -7.43
CA SER A 205 -16.06 -33.75 -7.63
C SER A 205 -15.37 -32.39 -7.64
N ILE A 206 -14.18 -32.31 -7.01
CA ILE A 206 -13.39 -31.07 -6.96
C ILE A 206 -12.91 -30.71 -8.36
N VAL A 207 -13.10 -29.44 -8.74
CA VAL A 207 -12.63 -28.90 -10.02
C VAL A 207 -11.23 -28.30 -9.84
N TYR A 208 -10.34 -28.62 -10.77
CA TYR A 208 -8.94 -28.19 -10.77
C TYR A 208 -8.67 -27.24 -11.95
N ASP A 209 -7.71 -26.33 -11.77
CA ASP A 209 -7.19 -25.47 -12.82
C ASP A 209 -6.16 -26.20 -13.73
N GLU A 210 -5.64 -25.49 -14.72
CA GLU A 210 -4.65 -26.01 -15.67
C GLU A 210 -3.33 -26.44 -15.00
N ASP A 211 -3.03 -25.91 -13.80
CA ASP A 211 -1.86 -26.26 -13.00
C ASP A 211 -2.13 -27.46 -12.06
N GLY A 212 -3.35 -28.03 -12.08
CA GLY A 212 -3.77 -29.09 -11.17
C GLY A 212 -4.04 -28.61 -9.74
N LYS A 213 -4.29 -27.31 -9.52
CA LYS A 213 -4.69 -26.78 -8.21
C LYS A 213 -6.21 -26.69 -8.12
N PRO A 214 -6.81 -27.01 -6.94
CA PRO A 214 -8.24 -26.88 -6.77
C PRO A 214 -8.68 -25.42 -6.91
N ILE A 215 -9.74 -25.18 -7.68
CA ILE A 215 -10.38 -23.87 -7.78
C ILE A 215 -11.14 -23.64 -6.49
N LEU A 216 -10.97 -22.49 -5.84
CA LEU A 216 -11.53 -22.22 -4.51
C LEU A 216 -12.59 -21.11 -4.56
N HIS A 217 -13.74 -21.35 -3.92
CA HIS A 217 -14.76 -20.31 -3.68
C HIS A 217 -14.28 -19.23 -2.71
N THR A 218 -13.34 -19.58 -1.82
CA THR A 218 -12.92 -18.74 -0.71
C THR A 218 -11.48 -18.25 -0.81
N ASP A 219 -10.86 -18.33 -1.99
CA ASP A 219 -9.47 -17.91 -2.18
C ASP A 219 -9.25 -16.50 -1.62
N GLY A 220 -8.39 -16.41 -0.61
CA GLY A 220 -8.01 -15.14 -0.02
C GLY A 220 -9.09 -14.48 0.85
N THR A 221 -10.12 -15.21 1.30
CA THR A 221 -11.24 -14.65 2.09
C THR A 221 -11.51 -15.43 3.36
N GLY A 222 -11.33 -14.77 4.51
CA GLY A 222 -11.63 -15.27 5.85
C GLY A 222 -12.77 -14.50 6.52
N TYR A 223 -12.93 -14.69 7.83
CA TYR A 223 -13.95 -14.04 8.62
C TYR A 223 -13.39 -13.27 9.81
N ILE A 224 -14.13 -12.27 10.26
CA ILE A 224 -13.85 -11.52 11.48
C ILE A 224 -15.15 -11.28 12.24
N SER A 225 -15.09 -11.38 13.56
CA SER A 225 -16.23 -11.11 14.43
C SER A 225 -16.65 -9.64 14.36
N GLU A 226 -17.94 -9.39 14.59
CA GLU A 226 -18.53 -8.05 14.45
C GLU A 226 -17.89 -7.03 15.40
N ASP A 227 -17.58 -7.42 16.63
CA ASP A 227 -16.96 -6.57 17.65
C ASP A 227 -15.56 -6.10 17.26
N LEU A 228 -14.75 -6.97 16.63
CA LEU A 228 -13.43 -6.59 16.14
C LEU A 228 -13.55 -5.68 14.92
N ALA A 229 -14.47 -5.98 14.00
CA ALA A 229 -14.70 -5.14 12.83
C ALA A 229 -15.13 -3.70 13.18
N LYS A 230 -15.92 -3.53 14.25
CA LYS A 230 -16.36 -2.23 14.78
C LYS A 230 -15.21 -1.35 15.30
N LYS A 231 -14.04 -1.93 15.59
CA LYS A 231 -12.83 -1.17 15.97
C LYS A 231 -12.17 -0.47 14.77
N CYS A 232 -12.64 -0.70 13.55
CA CYS A 232 -12.09 -0.08 12.36
C CYS A 232 -12.17 1.45 12.48
N PRO A 233 -11.06 2.20 12.34
CA PRO A 233 -11.07 3.64 12.56
C PRO A 233 -12.06 4.36 11.64
N LYS A 234 -12.78 5.33 12.23
CA LYS A 234 -13.73 6.18 11.49
C LYS A 234 -13.06 7.01 10.39
N ASP A 235 -11.75 7.19 10.42
CA ASP A 235 -11.02 7.88 9.35
C ASP A 235 -11.16 7.22 7.97
N PHE A 236 -11.47 5.92 7.92
CA PHE A 236 -11.87 5.28 6.66
C PHE A 236 -13.23 5.78 6.14
N THR A 237 -14.13 6.22 7.03
CA THR A 237 -15.47 6.72 6.70
C THR A 237 -15.47 8.20 6.29
N THR A 238 -14.54 9.01 6.82
CA THR A 238 -14.44 10.43 6.51
C THR A 238 -13.88 10.69 5.11
N ALA A 239 -13.17 9.73 4.51
CA ALA A 239 -12.45 9.94 3.25
C ALA A 239 -13.33 10.11 2.01
N LYS A 240 -14.60 9.64 1.98
CA LYS A 240 -15.55 9.91 0.88
C LYS A 240 -17.01 9.72 1.32
N TYR A 241 -17.70 10.82 1.64
CA TYR A 241 -19.18 10.93 1.64
C TYR A 241 -19.99 9.96 2.53
N ILE A 242 -19.57 9.74 3.78
CA ILE A 242 -20.42 9.06 4.75
C ILE A 242 -20.73 10.02 5.90
N THR A 243 -21.83 10.75 5.78
CA THR A 243 -22.45 11.53 6.88
C THR A 243 -23.30 10.63 7.80
N ASN A 244 -23.28 9.31 7.59
CA ASN A 244 -24.02 8.36 8.42
C ASN A 244 -23.12 7.76 9.50
N ASN A 245 -23.43 8.08 10.75
CA ASN A 245 -22.77 7.56 11.95
C ASN A 245 -22.89 6.03 12.14
N ASN A 246 -23.57 5.31 11.24
CA ASN A 246 -23.87 3.86 11.33
C ASN A 246 -23.18 3.02 10.24
N PHE A 247 -22.07 3.48 9.67
CA PHE A 247 -21.37 2.69 8.64
C PHE A 247 -20.48 1.60 9.25
N GLU A 248 -20.88 0.34 9.08
CA GLU A 248 -20.08 -0.83 9.43
C GLU A 248 -19.51 -1.48 8.15
N PRO A 249 -18.17 -1.65 8.04
CA PRO A 249 -17.57 -2.23 6.84
C PRO A 249 -17.85 -3.73 6.74
N LEU A 250 -18.66 -4.16 5.79
CA LEU A 250 -18.96 -5.59 5.58
C LEU A 250 -17.71 -6.42 5.23
N LEU A 251 -16.77 -5.86 4.48
CA LEU A 251 -15.55 -6.54 4.01
C LEU A 251 -14.33 -5.64 4.23
N MET A 252 -13.22 -6.22 4.69
CA MET A 252 -11.96 -5.52 4.91
C MET A 252 -10.83 -6.21 4.19
N GLN A 253 -10.09 -5.49 3.33
CA GLN A 253 -8.83 -5.98 2.79
C GLN A 253 -7.73 -5.76 3.81
N CYS A 254 -7.05 -6.83 4.24
CA CYS A 254 -6.12 -6.77 5.36
C CYS A 254 -4.77 -7.41 5.05
N ARG A 255 -3.82 -7.18 5.96
CA ARG A 255 -2.63 -8.00 6.18
C ARG A 255 -2.58 -8.29 7.67
N LEU A 256 -2.43 -9.55 8.03
CA LEU A 256 -2.34 -9.96 9.42
C LEU A 256 -0.97 -10.58 9.65
N PHE A 257 -0.27 -10.06 10.66
CA PHE A 257 1.00 -10.58 11.15
C PHE A 257 0.74 -11.10 12.55
N HIS A 258 0.96 -12.39 12.78
CA HIS A 258 0.75 -12.99 14.09
C HIS A 258 1.68 -14.19 14.28
N ASP A 259 2.54 -14.13 15.30
CA ASP A 259 3.39 -15.24 15.74
C ASP A 259 4.21 -15.86 14.60
N GLY A 260 4.80 -14.99 13.78
CA GLY A 260 5.61 -15.39 12.62
C GLY A 260 4.80 -15.68 11.35
N VAL A 261 3.48 -15.82 11.43
CA VAL A 261 2.60 -16.00 10.27
C VAL A 261 2.34 -14.66 9.60
N ALA A 262 2.38 -14.63 8.26
CA ALA A 262 1.91 -13.49 7.47
C ALA A 262 0.74 -13.90 6.57
N VAL A 263 -0.39 -13.23 6.76
CA VAL A 263 -1.65 -13.47 6.05
C VAL A 263 -1.98 -12.25 5.19
N LYS A 264 -2.47 -12.50 3.97
CA LYS A 264 -2.98 -11.46 3.06
C LYS A 264 -4.29 -11.94 2.45
N GLY A 265 -5.32 -11.11 2.55
CA GLY A 265 -6.61 -11.39 1.94
C GLY A 265 -7.66 -10.36 2.32
N THR A 266 -8.89 -10.83 2.38
CA THR A 266 -10.03 -10.09 2.89
C THR A 266 -10.65 -10.80 4.09
N LEU A 267 -11.29 -10.03 4.97
CA LEU A 267 -12.06 -10.53 6.11
C LEU A 267 -13.49 -10.02 5.97
N LEU A 268 -14.44 -10.94 5.89
CA LEU A 268 -15.87 -10.64 5.88
C LEU A 268 -16.40 -10.66 7.33
N ILE A 269 -17.26 -9.71 7.69
CA ILE A 269 -17.92 -9.74 8.99
C ILE A 269 -18.81 -10.98 9.07
N ASN A 270 -18.65 -11.77 10.13
CA ASN A 270 -19.55 -12.87 10.45
C ASN A 270 -20.10 -12.71 11.88
N LYS A 271 -21.39 -12.34 11.97
CA LYS A 271 -22.09 -12.10 13.25
C LYS A 271 -22.32 -13.38 14.06
N LYS A 272 -22.12 -14.56 13.46
CA LYS A 272 -22.23 -15.85 14.16
C LYS A 272 -20.93 -16.24 14.87
N LEU A 273 -19.83 -15.52 14.63
CA LEU A 273 -18.58 -15.76 15.35
C LEU A 273 -18.69 -15.29 16.79
N LYS A 274 -17.96 -15.98 17.67
CA LYS A 274 -17.74 -15.50 19.03
C LYS A 274 -17.02 -14.14 18.97
N PRO A 275 -17.27 -13.25 19.95
CA PRO A 275 -16.52 -12.00 20.05
C PRO A 275 -15.01 -12.26 20.14
N GLY A 276 -14.20 -11.39 19.53
CA GLY A 276 -12.75 -11.54 19.54
C GLY A 276 -12.17 -12.59 18.58
N THR A 277 -12.92 -13.11 17.61
CA THR A 277 -12.46 -14.18 16.70
C THR A 277 -12.13 -13.66 15.30
N ILE A 278 -10.99 -14.11 14.76
CA ILE A 278 -10.61 -13.98 13.36
C ILE A 278 -10.39 -15.39 12.80
N GLN A 279 -11.01 -15.70 11.66
CA GLN A 279 -10.80 -16.96 10.96
C GLN A 279 -10.03 -16.71 9.65
N VAL A 280 -8.92 -17.42 9.47
CA VAL A 280 -8.06 -17.35 8.28
C VAL A 280 -8.05 -18.68 7.56
N ARG A 281 -7.83 -18.65 6.24
CA ARG A 281 -7.76 -19.85 5.39
C ARG A 281 -6.34 -20.11 4.89
N PRO A 282 -5.97 -21.36 4.54
CA PRO A 282 -4.69 -21.70 3.93
C PRO A 282 -4.33 -20.79 2.74
N SER A 283 -5.27 -20.52 1.84
CA SER A 283 -5.11 -19.64 0.68
C SER A 283 -4.67 -18.21 1.06
N MET A 284 -4.99 -17.74 2.27
CA MET A 284 -4.61 -16.42 2.75
C MET A 284 -3.19 -16.37 3.32
N ILE A 285 -2.65 -17.49 3.79
CA ILE A 285 -1.33 -17.59 4.41
C ILE A 285 -0.26 -17.45 3.34
N LYS A 286 0.62 -16.46 3.49
CA LYS A 286 1.71 -16.17 2.56
C LYS A 286 3.07 -16.58 3.12
N VAL A 287 3.19 -16.62 4.44
CA VAL A 287 4.34 -17.13 5.20
C VAL A 287 3.76 -17.87 6.40
N ASP A 288 4.17 -19.12 6.61
CA ASP A 288 3.76 -19.89 7.79
C ASP A 288 4.81 -19.76 8.90
N LYS A 289 4.39 -20.08 10.12
CA LYS A 289 5.24 -20.11 11.29
C LYS A 289 6.20 -21.30 11.19
N ASP A 290 7.49 -21.03 11.27
CA ASP A 290 8.48 -22.04 11.61
C ASP A 290 8.22 -22.65 13.01
N PRO A 291 7.89 -23.95 13.12
CA PRO A 291 7.62 -24.60 14.40
C PRO A 291 8.88 -24.89 15.22
N THR A 292 10.08 -24.80 14.61
CA THR A 292 11.35 -25.07 15.28
C THR A 292 11.86 -23.88 16.08
N LEU A 293 11.35 -22.68 15.78
CA LEU A 293 11.68 -21.48 16.54
C LEU A 293 10.83 -21.40 17.81
N PRO A 294 11.43 -21.00 18.95
CA PRO A 294 10.66 -20.69 20.14
C PRO A 294 9.66 -19.56 19.86
N ASN A 295 8.62 -19.46 20.69
CA ASN A 295 7.69 -18.32 20.66
C ASN A 295 8.45 -17.05 21.03
N ASN A 296 9.07 -16.44 20.03
CA ASN A 296 9.77 -15.18 20.15
C ASN A 296 8.79 -14.02 20.05
N GLU A 297 9.17 -12.88 20.60
CA GLU A 297 8.45 -11.63 20.42
C GLU A 297 8.44 -11.27 18.93
N THR A 298 7.25 -11.27 18.32
CA THR A 298 7.03 -10.87 16.92
C THR A 298 6.13 -9.63 16.87
N PHE A 299 6.24 -8.86 15.80
CA PHE A 299 5.44 -7.65 15.59
C PHE A 299 4.04 -8.01 15.10
N ASN A 300 3.21 -8.41 16.05
CA ASN A 300 1.81 -8.74 15.82
C ASN A 300 1.02 -7.48 15.42
N SER A 301 0.27 -7.57 14.32
CA SER A 301 -0.51 -6.45 13.80
C SER A 301 -1.59 -6.92 12.82
N LEU A 302 -2.78 -6.31 12.91
CA LEU A 302 -3.81 -6.41 11.88
C LEU A 302 -3.86 -5.08 11.14
N GLU A 303 -3.51 -5.12 9.86
CA GLU A 303 -3.26 -3.96 9.03
C GLU A 303 -4.31 -3.86 7.92
N ILE A 304 -5.20 -2.87 8.02
CA ILE A 304 -6.30 -2.66 7.08
C ILE A 304 -5.80 -1.80 5.91
N VAL A 305 -5.94 -2.31 4.69
CA VAL A 305 -5.60 -1.58 3.44
C VAL A 305 -6.79 -0.83 2.90
N ALA A 306 -7.96 -1.46 2.90
CA ALA A 306 -9.18 -0.89 2.36
C ALA A 306 -10.38 -1.57 3.00
N ILE A 307 -11.52 -0.91 2.96
CA ILE A 307 -12.79 -1.45 3.41
C ILE A 307 -13.81 -1.40 2.27
N SER A 308 -14.86 -2.23 2.36
CA SER A 308 -16.03 -2.08 1.51
C SER A 308 -16.64 -0.70 1.73
N HIS A 309 -17.09 -0.06 0.66
CA HIS A 309 -17.83 1.18 0.69
C HIS A 309 -19.13 1.01 -0.11
N ARG A 310 -20.08 1.93 0.08
CA ARG A 310 -21.26 1.98 -0.78
C ARG A 310 -20.82 2.19 -2.23
N PRO A 311 -21.28 1.38 -3.19
CA PRO A 311 -20.89 1.54 -4.59
C PRO A 311 -21.27 2.93 -5.10
N GLY A 312 -20.33 3.59 -5.78
CA GLY A 312 -20.62 4.81 -6.53
C GLY A 312 -21.29 4.49 -7.87
N ARG A 313 -21.59 5.54 -8.66
CA ARG A 313 -21.96 5.36 -10.07
C ARG A 313 -20.75 4.84 -10.84
N ASN A 314 -20.94 3.77 -11.59
CA ASN A 314 -19.94 3.21 -12.50
C ASN A 314 -20.41 3.44 -13.94
N ASN A 315 -19.46 3.67 -14.85
CA ASN A 315 -19.74 3.86 -16.27
C ASN A 315 -19.28 2.65 -17.07
N LEU A 316 -19.94 2.42 -18.20
CA LEU A 316 -19.57 1.38 -19.14
C LEU A 316 -18.27 1.78 -19.86
N SER A 317 -17.24 0.92 -19.83
CA SER A 317 -15.97 1.17 -20.51
C SER A 317 -15.97 0.67 -21.96
N LYS A 318 -15.19 1.32 -22.84
CA LYS A 318 -15.02 0.87 -24.24
C LYS A 318 -14.54 -0.58 -24.37
N TYR A 319 -13.73 -1.04 -23.42
CA TYR A 319 -13.24 -2.43 -23.39
C TYR A 319 -14.37 -3.41 -23.09
N LEU A 320 -15.24 -3.08 -22.15
CA LEU A 320 -16.40 -3.91 -21.83
C LEU A 320 -17.40 -3.90 -22.99
N ILE A 321 -17.61 -2.76 -23.66
CA ILE A 321 -18.42 -2.70 -24.89
C ILE A 321 -17.88 -3.65 -25.95
N SER A 322 -16.55 -3.66 -26.15
CA SER A 322 -15.91 -4.53 -27.15
C SER A 322 -16.13 -6.01 -26.82
N LEU A 323 -15.94 -6.40 -25.55
CA LEU A 323 -16.17 -7.77 -25.09
C LEU A 323 -17.63 -8.19 -25.23
N LEU A 324 -18.57 -7.33 -24.85
CA LEU A 324 -20.00 -7.61 -24.95
C LEU A 324 -20.45 -7.67 -26.42
N SER A 325 -19.90 -6.81 -27.28
CA SER A 325 -20.15 -6.87 -28.73
C SER A 325 -19.65 -8.19 -29.33
N TYR A 326 -18.46 -8.64 -28.93
CA TYR A 326 -17.94 -9.95 -29.30
C TYR A 326 -18.84 -11.09 -28.79
N GLY A 327 -19.37 -10.95 -27.57
CA GLY A 327 -20.36 -11.87 -26.99
C GLY A 327 -21.77 -11.79 -27.60
N GLY A 328 -21.97 -11.03 -28.68
CA GLY A 328 -23.22 -10.99 -29.43
C GLY A 328 -24.21 -9.92 -28.99
N VAL A 329 -23.85 -9.01 -28.08
CA VAL A 329 -24.72 -7.88 -27.73
C VAL A 329 -24.85 -6.94 -28.94
N PRO A 330 -26.07 -6.62 -29.40
CA PRO A 330 -26.26 -5.80 -30.61
C PRO A 330 -25.63 -4.42 -30.50
N ARG A 331 -25.00 -3.96 -31.59
CA ARG A 331 -24.40 -2.62 -31.66
C ARG A 331 -25.39 -1.51 -31.32
N GLN A 332 -26.66 -1.66 -31.74
CA GLN A 332 -27.70 -0.66 -31.50
C GLN A 332 -27.92 -0.40 -30.01
N PHE A 333 -27.86 -1.44 -29.17
CA PHE A 333 -28.00 -1.32 -27.72
C PHE A 333 -26.98 -0.33 -27.12
N PHE A 334 -25.72 -0.37 -27.59
CA PHE A 334 -24.69 0.56 -27.12
C PHE A 334 -24.87 1.98 -27.67
N LEU A 335 -25.35 2.12 -28.91
CA LEU A 335 -25.66 3.42 -29.50
C LEU A 335 -26.84 4.10 -28.78
N ASP A 336 -27.85 3.32 -28.39
CA ASP A 336 -29.01 3.81 -27.64
C ASP A 336 -28.58 4.24 -26.23
N LEU A 337 -27.75 3.46 -25.54
CA LEU A 337 -27.14 3.83 -24.26
C LEU A 337 -26.37 5.16 -24.34
N LEU A 338 -25.56 5.33 -25.40
CA LEU A 338 -24.81 6.56 -25.63
C LEU A 338 -25.74 7.75 -25.90
N THR A 339 -26.76 7.55 -26.72
CA THR A 339 -27.75 8.59 -27.09
C THR A 339 -28.51 9.06 -25.84
N ASN A 340 -29.01 8.12 -25.03
CA ASN A 340 -29.69 8.43 -23.78
C ASN A 340 -28.78 9.21 -22.80
N ALA A 341 -27.52 8.82 -22.68
CA ALA A 341 -26.56 9.53 -21.82
C ALA A 341 -26.28 10.97 -22.32
N LEU A 342 -26.23 11.17 -23.64
CA LEU A 342 -26.07 12.49 -24.24
C LEU A 342 -27.31 13.37 -24.03
N ASP A 343 -28.51 12.79 -24.15
CA ASP A 343 -29.76 13.51 -23.95
C ASP A 343 -30.00 13.88 -22.48
N GLU A 344 -29.70 12.98 -21.54
CA GLU A 344 -29.68 13.32 -20.11
C GLU A 344 -28.75 14.50 -19.81
N THR A 345 -27.57 14.52 -20.45
CA THR A 345 -26.61 15.60 -20.29
C THR A 345 -27.16 16.93 -20.85
N ARG A 346 -27.81 16.90 -22.01
CA ARG A 346 -28.47 18.08 -22.61
C ARG A 346 -29.64 18.60 -21.77
N HIS A 347 -30.40 17.72 -21.12
CA HIS A 347 -31.47 18.11 -20.21
C HIS A 347 -30.98 18.82 -18.93
N VAL A 348 -29.77 18.49 -18.44
CA VAL A 348 -29.15 19.19 -17.32
C VAL A 348 -28.82 20.64 -17.67
N PHE A 349 -28.41 20.92 -18.91
CA PHE A 349 -28.08 22.28 -19.37
C PHE A 349 -29.31 23.15 -19.65
N SER A 350 -30.47 22.55 -19.94
CA SER A 350 -31.72 23.26 -20.27
C SER A 350 -32.61 23.54 -19.05
N ASN A 351 -32.39 22.87 -17.91
CA ASN A 351 -33.19 23.05 -16.71
C ASN A 351 -32.43 23.83 -15.61
N LYS A 352 -32.78 25.11 -15.42
CA LYS A 352 -32.15 26.02 -14.41
C LYS A 352 -32.09 25.44 -12.98
N ARG A 353 -33.07 24.61 -12.56
CA ARG A 353 -33.06 23.94 -11.23
C ARG A 353 -32.14 22.73 -11.19
N ALA A 354 -31.99 22.00 -12.31
CA ALA A 354 -31.04 20.89 -12.43
C ALA A 354 -29.61 21.39 -12.55
N ALA A 355 -29.38 22.51 -13.25
CA ALA A 355 -28.07 23.17 -13.36
C ALA A 355 -27.54 23.66 -12.00
N LEU A 356 -28.40 24.13 -11.08
CA LEU A 356 -28.01 24.49 -9.71
C LEU A 356 -27.60 23.28 -8.85
N ARG A 357 -28.20 22.10 -9.08
CA ARG A 357 -27.76 20.84 -8.44
C ARG A 357 -26.53 20.23 -9.13
N GLY A 358 -26.44 20.37 -10.45
CA GLY A 358 -25.33 19.90 -11.28
C GLY A 358 -24.05 20.71 -11.10
N ASN A 359 -24.12 22.02 -10.87
CA ASN A 359 -22.96 22.89 -10.66
C ASN A 359 -22.21 22.64 -9.34
N VAL A 360 -22.81 21.96 -8.37
CA VAL A 360 -22.10 21.48 -7.18
C VAL A 360 -21.29 20.20 -7.51
N GLN A 361 -21.65 19.46 -8.56
CA GLN A 361 -20.96 18.23 -9.01
C GLN A 361 -20.04 18.44 -10.23
N GLN A 362 -20.30 19.40 -11.12
CA GLN A 362 -19.58 19.58 -12.40
C GLN A 362 -18.27 20.36 -12.30
N LYS A 363 -17.98 21.04 -11.18
CA LYS A 363 -16.67 21.68 -10.98
C LYS A 363 -15.50 20.68 -10.93
N TYR A 364 -15.78 19.37 -10.92
CA TYR A 364 -14.78 18.30 -10.87
C TYR A 364 -14.64 17.44 -12.14
N SER A 365 -15.48 17.61 -13.16
CA SER A 365 -15.41 16.77 -14.38
C SER A 365 -14.78 17.44 -15.59
N ILE A 366 -14.64 18.78 -15.61
CA ILE A 366 -14.12 19.52 -16.78
C ILE A 366 -12.58 19.45 -16.90
N LEU A 367 -11.87 18.91 -15.92
CA LEU A 367 -10.40 18.77 -15.97
C LEU A 367 -9.88 17.44 -16.52
N MET A 368 -10.75 16.50 -16.92
CA MET A 368 -10.32 15.18 -17.40
C MET A 368 -11.20 14.73 -18.57
N ASN A 369 -10.56 14.55 -19.74
CA ASN A 369 -11.09 14.01 -21.00
C ASN A 369 -11.46 15.09 -22.03
N ASN A 370 -10.43 15.64 -22.67
CA ASN A 370 -10.53 16.22 -24.00
C ASN A 370 -9.97 15.19 -24.99
N PRO A 371 -10.79 14.53 -25.84
CA PRO A 371 -10.27 13.87 -27.02
C PRO A 371 -11.16 14.17 -28.23
N LEU A 372 -10.99 15.34 -28.85
CA LEU A 372 -11.50 15.63 -30.20
C LEU A 372 -10.52 16.56 -30.93
N GLU A 373 -9.35 16.04 -31.27
CA GLU A 373 -8.59 16.48 -32.45
C GLU A 373 -8.11 15.21 -33.14
N PHE A 374 -8.94 14.62 -33.99
CA PHE A 374 -8.56 13.80 -35.13
C PHE A 374 -9.86 13.55 -35.91
N PHE A 375 -9.78 13.68 -37.24
CA PHE A 375 -10.86 13.83 -38.22
C PHE A 375 -11.35 15.26 -38.43
N TYR A 376 -10.56 16.06 -39.15
CA TYR A 376 -10.97 16.71 -40.41
C TYR A 376 -9.70 17.26 -41.09
N GLY A 377 -9.11 16.45 -41.98
CA GLY A 377 -8.12 16.90 -42.96
C GLY A 377 -8.74 16.69 -44.33
N GLY A 378 -9.11 17.78 -44.99
CA GLY A 378 -9.78 17.76 -46.29
C GLY A 378 -10.23 19.15 -46.71
N ASN A 379 -9.27 19.98 -47.11
CA ASN A 379 -9.26 20.69 -48.39
C ASN A 379 -7.87 21.31 -48.60
#